data_AF-A0A372JQZ8-F1
#
_entry.id   AF-A0A372JQZ8-F1
#
_cell.length_a   1.000
_cell.length_b   1.000
_cell.length_c   1.000
_cell.angle_alpha   90.00
_cell.angle_beta   90.00
_cell.angle_gamma   90.00
#
_symmetry.space_group_name_H-M   'P 1'
#
loop_
_entity.id
_entity.type
_entity.pdbx_description
1 polymer ?
#
loop_
_entity_poly.entity_id
_entity_poly.type
_entity_poly.pdbx_seq_one_letter_code
_entity_poly.pdbx_strand_id
1 'polypeptide(L)'
;MTAATMAAAVCSVLTGCSGGGNDAKASLGWSAPGLEVVSKAVVGDGIAAVTALRPDGALETDTFDLAKGKRLWAKPATMRGRTPDQGVEPPAVSGRVVAAVEPDDRGAVLVARNARTGSLLWTRDVRSTFGPQACGPMLCLTERVTGHAGSTGHAGSAGEDARFVALDPSADGRELWRIGGPAEVEWADASRVVVFRPGPRPSLEAHDLRGGRMLWTFPVEAALGGGVDVSGGWAFGSLGETIVGYLGPHPAQPGRSGSEQAGPGRGGRRGSSAAFGFFAVRTADGGRVWARPKLLRVYPSASPAVALITRQVAADGGSGGFERLDPRTGRTTATIPADRAPRSPWSLSLPADLGLIGFLAPDRPGRAVDLGNGAPAPARGVRVWSFCAVRPSALRITGQPGFFPLAPLCAYDLGTGGRIADPGPPPAWYTGSTGGWRVWRDESGTLHALRDAQGTAPGMYGP
;
A
#
# COMPACT_ATOMS: atom_id res chain seq x y z
N MET A 1 65.99 5.33 -13.20
CA MET A 1 65.51 6.72 -13.16
C MET A 1 64.00 6.69 -13.31
N THR A 2 63.33 7.06 -12.23
CA THR A 2 61.89 7.08 -12.02
C THR A 2 61.25 8.26 -12.75
N ALA A 3 60.22 8.02 -13.56
CA ALA A 3 59.33 9.05 -14.07
C ALA A 3 57.88 8.56 -13.90
N ALA A 4 57.27 9.02 -12.81
CA ALA A 4 55.85 8.86 -12.54
C ALA A 4 55.06 9.80 -13.45
N THR A 5 54.13 9.25 -14.23
CA THR A 5 53.19 10.03 -15.04
C THR A 5 51.84 10.03 -14.34
N MET A 6 51.49 11.14 -13.71
CA MET A 6 50.13 11.44 -13.23
C MET A 6 49.21 11.62 -14.43
N ALA A 7 48.21 10.73 -14.58
CA ALA A 7 47.08 10.96 -15.46
C ALA A 7 45.89 11.46 -14.60
N ALA A 8 45.65 12.76 -14.64
CA ALA A 8 44.47 13.38 -14.07
C ALA A 8 43.24 13.01 -14.92
N ALA A 9 42.41 12.10 -14.41
CA ALA A 9 41.10 11.82 -14.98
C ALA A 9 40.14 12.97 -14.62
N VAL A 10 39.82 13.81 -15.61
CA VAL A 10 38.78 14.82 -15.52
C VAL A 10 37.42 14.09 -15.45
N CYS A 11 36.84 14.05 -14.25
CA CYS A 11 35.45 13.65 -14.06
C CYS A 11 34.54 14.71 -14.68
N SER A 12 33.98 14.40 -15.85
CA SER A 12 32.89 15.16 -16.45
C SER A 12 31.64 15.05 -15.58
N VAL A 13 31.34 16.14 -14.89
CA VAL A 13 30.12 16.35 -14.11
C VAL A 13 28.97 16.57 -15.09
N LEU A 14 28.07 15.61 -15.22
CA LEU A 14 26.76 15.83 -15.86
C LEU A 14 25.76 16.30 -14.80
N THR A 15 25.82 17.58 -14.46
CA THR A 15 24.68 18.34 -13.94
C THR A 15 23.85 18.81 -15.13
N GLY A 16 22.76 18.08 -15.43
CA GLY A 16 21.78 18.46 -16.45
C GLY A 16 20.44 18.79 -15.79
N CYS A 17 20.10 20.07 -15.82
CA CYS A 17 18.91 20.68 -15.25
C CYS A 17 17.58 20.16 -15.85
N SER A 18 16.55 20.24 -15.02
CA SER A 18 15.13 20.29 -15.37
C SER A 18 14.88 21.25 -16.54
N GLY A 19 14.29 20.71 -17.62
CA GLY A 19 13.82 21.46 -18.78
C GLY A 19 12.72 20.65 -19.46
N GLY A 20 11.52 21.20 -19.48
CA GLY A 20 10.32 20.57 -20.04
C GLY A 20 10.41 20.37 -21.54
N GLY A 21 9.77 19.29 -21.98
CA GLY A 21 9.68 18.88 -23.37
C GLY A 21 9.83 17.37 -23.44
N ASN A 22 8.71 16.64 -23.49
CA ASN A 22 8.73 15.29 -24.02
C ASN A 22 7.54 15.16 -24.95
N ASP A 23 7.87 15.10 -26.23
CA ASP A 23 7.09 14.48 -27.29
C ASP A 23 6.29 13.31 -26.72
N ALA A 24 4.97 13.37 -26.88
CA ALA A 24 4.10 12.26 -26.58
C ALA A 24 4.41 11.12 -27.55
N LYS A 25 5.38 10.25 -27.21
CA LYS A 25 5.38 8.88 -27.71
C LYS A 25 3.98 8.35 -27.48
N ALA A 26 3.32 7.89 -28.55
CA ALA A 26 1.98 7.32 -28.47
C ALA A 26 1.93 6.34 -27.30
N SER A 27 1.19 6.70 -26.25
CA SER A 27 1.09 5.91 -25.04
C SER A 27 0.35 4.64 -25.38
N LEU A 28 1.01 3.48 -25.28
CA LEU A 28 0.36 2.19 -25.45
C LEU A 28 -0.51 1.94 -24.23
N GLY A 29 -1.81 1.73 -24.42
CA GLY A 29 -2.72 1.45 -23.33
C GLY A 29 -3.90 0.60 -23.78
N TRP A 30 -4.59 0.02 -22.80
CA TRP A 30 -5.78 -0.80 -23.00
C TRP A 30 -6.67 -0.74 -21.78
N SER A 31 -7.94 -1.11 -21.96
CA SER A 31 -8.90 -1.31 -20.89
C SER A 31 -9.62 -2.65 -21.05
N ALA A 32 -10.09 -3.22 -19.95
CA ALA A 32 -10.84 -4.46 -19.91
C ALA A 32 -12.26 -4.20 -19.36
N PRO A 33 -13.16 -3.62 -20.18
CA PRO A 33 -14.52 -3.29 -19.75
C PRO A 33 -15.31 -4.56 -19.40
N GLY A 34 -16.26 -4.42 -18.48
CA GLY A 34 -17.13 -5.53 -18.05
C GLY A 34 -16.49 -6.46 -17.02
N LEU A 35 -15.24 -6.19 -16.60
CA LEU A 35 -14.62 -6.82 -15.44
C LEU A 35 -14.83 -5.91 -14.23
N GLU A 36 -15.32 -6.46 -13.11
CA GLU A 36 -15.34 -5.74 -11.83
C GLU A 36 -14.10 -6.12 -11.02
N VAL A 37 -12.95 -5.53 -11.33
CA VAL A 37 -11.74 -5.73 -10.52
C VAL A 37 -11.99 -5.23 -9.11
N VAL A 38 -11.54 -5.92 -8.08
CA VAL A 38 -11.79 -5.53 -6.68
C VAL A 38 -10.53 -5.52 -5.80
N SER A 39 -9.45 -6.17 -6.23
CA SER A 39 -8.14 -6.11 -5.58
C SER A 39 -7.22 -5.03 -6.18
N LYS A 40 -6.05 -4.83 -5.57
CA LYS A 40 -4.90 -4.21 -6.25
C LYS A 40 -4.47 -5.08 -7.45
N ALA A 41 -4.04 -4.44 -8.54
CA ALA A 41 -3.40 -5.12 -9.66
C ALA A 41 -1.93 -5.42 -9.35
N VAL A 42 -1.49 -6.63 -9.68
CA VAL A 42 -0.09 -7.05 -9.54
C VAL A 42 0.49 -7.27 -10.92
N VAL A 43 1.67 -6.69 -11.15
CA VAL A 43 2.34 -6.68 -12.46
C VAL A 43 3.73 -7.30 -12.31
N GLY A 44 4.07 -8.23 -13.20
CA GLY A 44 5.38 -8.88 -13.25
C GLY A 44 5.54 -9.66 -14.54
N ASP A 45 6.76 -9.72 -15.10
CA ASP A 45 7.08 -10.58 -16.25
C ASP A 45 6.16 -10.43 -17.48
N GLY A 46 5.63 -9.22 -17.70
CA GLY A 46 4.70 -8.93 -18.80
C GLY A 46 3.26 -9.43 -18.57
N ILE A 47 2.90 -9.73 -17.33
CA ILE A 47 1.58 -10.17 -16.88
C ILE A 47 1.01 -9.11 -15.95
N ALA A 48 -0.27 -8.80 -16.12
CA ALA A 48 -1.08 -8.16 -15.08
C ALA A 48 -2.06 -9.19 -14.52
N ALA A 49 -2.14 -9.30 -13.20
CA ALA A 49 -3.04 -10.20 -12.50
C ALA A 49 -3.87 -9.44 -11.46
N VAL A 50 -5.15 -9.78 -11.36
CA VAL A 50 -6.13 -9.14 -10.48
C VAL A 50 -7.10 -10.18 -9.91
N THR A 51 -7.76 -9.84 -8.80
CA THR A 51 -8.98 -10.51 -8.37
C THR A 51 -10.19 -9.66 -8.77
N ALA A 52 -11.16 -10.27 -9.43
CA ALA A 52 -12.40 -9.65 -9.89
C ALA A 52 -13.63 -10.30 -9.25
N LEU A 53 -14.71 -9.53 -9.15
CA LEU A 53 -16.02 -9.97 -8.70
C LEU A 53 -16.90 -10.28 -9.92
N ARG A 54 -17.51 -11.46 -9.92
CA ARG A 54 -18.46 -11.87 -10.94
C ARG A 54 -19.88 -11.42 -10.56
N PRO A 55 -20.80 -11.30 -11.53
CA PRO A 55 -22.19 -10.92 -11.26
C PRO A 55 -22.94 -11.87 -10.31
N ASP A 56 -22.51 -13.13 -10.20
CA ASP A 56 -23.06 -14.13 -9.26
C ASP A 56 -22.45 -14.03 -7.84
N GLY A 57 -21.62 -13.02 -7.59
CA GLY A 57 -20.94 -12.78 -6.32
C GLY A 57 -19.70 -13.66 -6.10
N ALA A 58 -19.32 -14.52 -7.05
CA ALA A 58 -18.09 -15.30 -6.96
C ALA A 58 -16.86 -14.46 -7.31
N LEU A 59 -15.71 -14.78 -6.72
CA LEU A 59 -14.43 -14.16 -7.10
C LEU A 59 -13.71 -14.97 -8.17
N GLU A 60 -12.97 -14.29 -9.04
CA GLU A 60 -12.05 -14.91 -9.99
C GLU A 60 -10.69 -14.20 -10.02
N THR A 61 -9.63 -14.97 -10.19
CA THR A 61 -8.32 -14.47 -10.58
C THR A 61 -8.30 -14.32 -12.09
N ASP A 62 -7.94 -13.12 -12.53
CA ASP A 62 -7.90 -12.71 -13.92
C ASP A 62 -6.50 -12.30 -14.33
N THR A 63 -6.06 -12.75 -15.51
CA THR A 63 -4.73 -12.42 -16.02
C THR A 63 -4.75 -11.87 -17.43
N PHE A 64 -3.82 -10.97 -17.70
CA PHE A 64 -3.70 -10.25 -18.96
C PHE A 64 -2.25 -10.23 -19.43
N ASP A 65 -2.07 -10.32 -20.75
CA ASP A 65 -0.82 -9.92 -21.38
C ASP A 65 -0.71 -8.39 -21.26
N LEU A 66 0.23 -7.93 -20.44
CA LEU A 66 0.35 -6.53 -20.07
C LEU A 66 0.55 -5.62 -21.29
N ALA A 67 1.28 -6.09 -22.31
CA ALA A 67 1.56 -5.29 -23.49
C ALA A 67 0.37 -5.23 -24.46
N LYS A 68 -0.37 -6.34 -24.59
CA LYS A 68 -1.43 -6.48 -25.60
C LYS A 68 -2.84 -6.20 -25.07
N GLY A 69 -3.02 -6.18 -23.75
CA GLY A 69 -4.34 -6.10 -23.13
C GLY A 69 -5.22 -7.32 -23.34
N LYS A 70 -4.63 -8.43 -23.82
CA LYS A 70 -5.37 -9.67 -24.06
C LYS A 70 -5.57 -10.39 -22.73
N ARG A 71 -6.83 -10.63 -22.33
CA ARG A 71 -7.18 -11.57 -21.27
C ARG A 71 -6.64 -12.96 -21.64
N LEU A 72 -5.81 -13.54 -20.78
CA LEU A 72 -5.14 -14.81 -21.02
C LEU A 72 -5.97 -15.97 -20.47
N TRP A 73 -6.39 -15.87 -19.21
CA TRP A 73 -7.24 -16.86 -18.55
C TRP A 73 -7.86 -16.25 -17.28
N ALA A 74 -8.92 -16.91 -16.80
CA ALA A 74 -9.58 -16.64 -15.54
C ALA A 74 -9.84 -17.92 -14.76
N LYS A 75 -9.74 -17.88 -13.43
CA LYS A 75 -9.95 -19.04 -12.54
C LYS A 75 -10.64 -18.64 -11.25
N PRO A 76 -11.43 -19.52 -10.61
CA PRO A 76 -12.08 -19.22 -9.34
C PRO A 76 -11.06 -18.74 -8.30
N ALA A 77 -11.45 -17.74 -7.51
CA ALA A 77 -10.68 -17.25 -6.37
C ALA A 77 -11.52 -17.31 -5.11
N THR A 78 -10.86 -17.40 -3.96
CA THR A 78 -11.49 -17.29 -2.64
C THR A 78 -10.53 -16.59 -1.68
N MET A 79 -10.99 -16.26 -0.48
CA MET A 79 -10.13 -15.73 0.56
C MET A 79 -10.46 -16.42 1.88
N ARG A 80 -9.44 -16.61 2.70
CA ARG A 80 -9.60 -17.14 4.05
C ARG A 80 -8.46 -16.67 4.92
N GLY A 81 -8.76 -15.97 6.02
CA GLY A 81 -7.75 -15.46 6.94
C GLY A 81 -7.60 -13.94 6.96
N ARG A 82 -8.18 -13.23 5.98
CA ARG A 82 -8.26 -11.77 5.96
C ARG A 82 -9.50 -11.26 6.70
N THR A 83 -9.40 -10.09 7.32
CA THR A 83 -10.54 -9.31 7.83
C THR A 83 -11.10 -8.40 6.74
N PRO A 84 -12.38 -7.98 6.82
CA PRO A 84 -12.97 -7.04 5.86
C PRO A 84 -12.13 -5.78 5.58
N ASP A 85 -11.51 -5.22 6.61
CA ASP A 85 -10.73 -3.98 6.56
C ASP A 85 -9.39 -4.14 5.82
N GLN A 86 -8.91 -5.38 5.66
CA GLN A 86 -7.73 -5.68 4.84
C GLN A 86 -8.07 -5.68 3.34
N GLY A 87 -9.35 -5.66 2.96
CA GLY A 87 -9.78 -5.65 1.56
C GLY A 87 -9.52 -6.97 0.81
N VAL A 88 -9.89 -6.97 -0.47
CA VAL A 88 -9.79 -8.17 -1.32
C VAL A 88 -8.33 -8.51 -1.64
N GLU A 89 -7.99 -9.77 -1.43
CA GLU A 89 -6.66 -10.34 -1.68
C GLU A 89 -6.29 -10.28 -3.18
N PRO A 90 -5.13 -9.72 -3.54
CA PRO A 90 -4.59 -9.83 -4.90
C PRO A 90 -3.83 -11.15 -5.12
N PRO A 91 -3.75 -11.67 -6.36
CA PRO A 91 -2.83 -12.74 -6.70
C PRO A 91 -1.36 -12.26 -6.67
N ALA A 92 -0.41 -13.18 -6.63
CA ALA A 92 1.01 -12.90 -6.82
C ALA A 92 1.47 -13.24 -8.23
N VAL A 93 2.43 -12.48 -8.76
CA VAL A 93 3.14 -12.77 -10.01
C VAL A 93 4.62 -12.92 -9.71
N SER A 94 5.20 -14.08 -10.01
CA SER A 94 6.64 -14.33 -9.84
C SER A 94 7.16 -15.15 -11.02
N GLY A 95 7.95 -14.53 -11.88
CA GLY A 95 8.47 -15.17 -13.08
C GLY A 95 7.34 -15.61 -14.01
N ARG A 96 7.28 -16.90 -14.30
CA ARG A 96 6.27 -17.50 -15.18
C ARG A 96 5.04 -18.01 -14.43
N VAL A 97 4.88 -17.64 -13.17
CA VAL A 97 3.84 -18.17 -12.29
C VAL A 97 2.95 -17.07 -11.74
N VAL A 98 1.65 -17.37 -11.73
CA VAL A 98 0.65 -16.62 -10.98
C VAL A 98 0.16 -17.53 -9.86
N ALA A 99 0.22 -17.04 -8.63
CA ALA A 99 -0.27 -17.76 -7.46
C ALA A 99 -1.46 -17.02 -6.85
N ALA A 100 -2.52 -17.76 -6.53
CA ALA A 100 -3.74 -17.23 -5.94
C ALA A 100 -4.37 -18.25 -5.01
N VAL A 101 -5.24 -17.79 -4.11
CA VAL A 101 -6.05 -18.67 -3.27
C VAL A 101 -7.33 -19.02 -4.02
N GLU A 102 -7.54 -20.31 -4.23
CA GLU A 102 -8.70 -20.87 -4.92
C GLU A 102 -9.58 -21.67 -3.95
N PRO A 103 -10.89 -21.80 -4.21
CA PRO A 103 -11.75 -22.68 -3.43
C PRO A 103 -11.36 -24.16 -3.60
N ASP A 104 -11.39 -24.91 -2.51
CA ASP A 104 -11.30 -26.38 -2.48
C ASP A 104 -12.36 -26.95 -1.53
N ASP A 105 -12.43 -28.28 -1.42
CA ASP A 105 -13.36 -28.98 -0.50
C ASP A 105 -13.12 -28.62 0.98
N ARG A 106 -11.95 -28.08 1.32
CA ARG A 106 -11.56 -27.64 2.68
C ARG A 106 -11.69 -26.12 2.88
N GLY A 107 -12.17 -25.41 1.88
CA GLY A 107 -12.47 -23.98 1.83
C GLY A 107 -11.44 -23.08 1.17
N ALA A 108 -10.15 -23.44 1.13
CA ALA A 108 -9.10 -22.61 0.53
C ALA A 108 -7.79 -23.38 0.30
N VAL A 109 -7.24 -23.27 -0.92
CA VAL A 109 -5.96 -23.84 -1.32
C VAL A 109 -5.14 -22.79 -2.07
N LEU A 110 -3.83 -22.73 -1.84
CA LEU A 110 -2.94 -21.94 -2.69
C LEU A 110 -2.69 -22.72 -3.99
N VAL A 111 -2.94 -22.07 -5.11
CA VAL A 111 -2.74 -22.65 -6.44
C VAL A 111 -1.74 -21.81 -7.21
N ALA A 112 -0.73 -22.46 -7.76
CA ALA A 112 0.17 -21.86 -8.72
C ALA A 112 -0.16 -22.33 -10.13
N ARG A 113 -0.26 -21.37 -11.04
CA ARG A 113 -0.56 -21.61 -12.45
C ARG A 113 0.49 -20.98 -13.33
N ASN A 114 0.69 -21.57 -14.50
CA ASN A 114 1.44 -20.92 -15.56
C ASN A 114 0.78 -19.57 -15.88
N ALA A 115 1.55 -18.50 -15.78
CA ALA A 115 1.05 -17.13 -15.90
C ALA A 115 0.40 -16.83 -17.25
N ARG A 116 0.79 -17.54 -18.32
CA ARG A 116 0.25 -17.33 -19.68
C ARG A 116 -0.88 -18.26 -20.06
N THR A 117 -0.90 -19.50 -19.57
CA THR A 117 -1.86 -20.52 -20.01
C THR A 117 -2.91 -20.87 -18.96
N GLY A 118 -2.69 -20.53 -17.69
CA GLY A 118 -3.58 -20.90 -16.58
C GLY A 118 -3.51 -22.38 -16.21
N SER A 119 -2.58 -23.13 -16.82
CA SER A 119 -2.33 -24.54 -16.52
C SER A 119 -1.88 -24.67 -15.06
N LEU A 120 -2.51 -25.58 -14.33
CA LEU A 120 -2.12 -25.92 -12.96
C LEU A 120 -0.67 -26.41 -12.95
N LEU A 121 0.15 -25.86 -12.05
CA LEU A 121 1.51 -26.35 -11.81
C LEU A 121 1.52 -27.17 -10.52
N TRP A 122 1.05 -26.58 -9.42
CA TRP A 122 0.98 -27.21 -8.12
C TRP A 122 -0.09 -26.57 -7.24
N THR A 123 -0.46 -27.28 -6.18
CA THR A 123 -1.34 -26.80 -5.13
C THR A 123 -0.69 -26.98 -3.77
N ARG A 124 -1.09 -26.15 -2.80
CA ARG A 124 -0.60 -26.22 -1.43
C ARG A 124 -1.71 -25.85 -0.45
N ASP A 125 -1.95 -26.72 0.54
CA ASP A 125 -2.90 -26.43 1.62
C ASP A 125 -2.36 -25.29 2.49
N VAL A 126 -3.09 -24.18 2.52
CA VAL A 126 -2.76 -23.02 3.37
C VAL A 126 -3.67 -22.92 4.59
N ARG A 127 -4.85 -23.54 4.55
CA ARG A 127 -6.02 -23.34 5.44
C ARG A 127 -6.50 -21.89 5.56
N SER A 128 -5.62 -20.94 5.84
CA SER A 128 -5.86 -19.51 5.90
C SER A 128 -4.56 -18.74 5.60
N THR A 129 -4.67 -17.56 4.99
CA THR A 129 -3.54 -16.71 4.61
C THR A 129 -3.95 -15.24 4.55
N PHE A 130 -2.95 -14.35 4.56
CA PHE A 130 -3.12 -12.96 4.11
C PHE A 130 -2.95 -12.83 2.59
N GLY A 131 -2.59 -13.90 1.90
CA GLY A 131 -2.43 -13.94 0.47
C GLY A 131 -0.98 -14.06 0.02
N PRO A 132 -0.77 -14.56 -1.21
CA PRO A 132 0.56 -14.68 -1.77
C PRO A 132 1.11 -13.33 -2.21
N GLN A 133 2.43 -13.17 -2.11
CA GLN A 133 3.19 -12.04 -2.62
C GLN A 133 4.46 -12.53 -3.30
N ALA A 134 4.97 -11.78 -4.27
CA ALA A 134 6.33 -12.01 -4.77
C ALA A 134 7.34 -11.47 -3.74
N CYS A 135 8.43 -12.21 -3.52
CA CYS A 135 9.51 -11.81 -2.63
C CYS A 135 10.87 -12.10 -3.30
N GLY A 136 11.29 -11.17 -4.15
CA GLY A 136 12.40 -11.40 -5.08
C GLY A 136 11.99 -12.45 -6.12
N PRO A 137 12.81 -13.48 -6.40
CA PRO A 137 12.48 -14.54 -7.34
C PRO A 137 11.59 -15.64 -6.72
N MET A 138 11.07 -15.45 -5.50
CA MET A 138 10.27 -16.45 -4.77
C MET A 138 8.80 -16.02 -4.65
N LEU A 139 7.97 -16.95 -4.20
CA LEU A 139 6.63 -16.66 -3.67
C LEU A 139 6.68 -16.71 -2.14
N CYS A 140 6.07 -15.73 -1.48
CA CYS A 140 5.97 -15.67 -0.03
C CYS A 140 4.53 -15.51 0.41
N LEU A 141 4.20 -16.09 1.56
CA LEU A 141 2.91 -15.91 2.21
C LEU A 141 2.99 -16.33 3.68
N THR A 142 2.03 -15.85 4.47
CA THR A 142 1.74 -16.45 5.78
C THR A 142 0.65 -17.51 5.64
N GLU A 143 0.90 -18.68 6.20
CA GLU A 143 -0.05 -19.79 6.31
C GLU A 143 -0.64 -19.85 7.72
N ARG A 144 -1.88 -20.34 7.83
CA ARG A 144 -2.58 -20.66 9.08
C ARG A 144 -2.80 -19.47 10.02
N VAL A 145 -3.12 -18.30 9.46
CA VAL A 145 -3.38 -17.05 10.20
C VAL A 145 -4.63 -17.05 11.09
N THR A 146 -5.40 -18.15 11.15
CA THR A 146 -6.67 -18.20 11.89
C THR A 146 -6.47 -18.27 13.40
N GLY A 147 -6.55 -17.10 14.02
CA GLY A 147 -7.27 -16.83 15.27
C GLY A 147 -7.61 -15.34 15.32
N HIS A 148 -8.83 -14.98 15.71
CA HIS A 148 -9.30 -13.61 15.68
C HIS A 148 -8.47 -12.70 16.60
N ALA A 149 -7.61 -11.85 16.03
CA ALA A 149 -6.97 -10.72 16.73
C ALA A 149 -7.97 -9.61 17.16
N GLY A 150 -9.27 -9.91 17.18
CA GLY A 150 -10.35 -8.98 17.56
C GLY A 150 -11.28 -9.48 18.66
N SER A 151 -11.08 -10.69 19.21
CA SER A 151 -11.85 -11.15 20.38
C SER A 151 -11.00 -10.98 21.64
N THR A 152 -11.37 -9.98 22.42
CA THR A 152 -11.02 -9.73 23.83
C THR A 152 -10.23 -10.85 24.54
N GLY A 153 -8.92 -10.63 24.68
CA GLY A 153 -8.24 -10.91 25.93
C GLY A 153 -7.54 -12.26 26.15
N HIS A 154 -7.38 -13.14 25.15
CA HIS A 154 -6.51 -14.33 25.30
C HIS A 154 -5.54 -14.45 24.11
N ALA A 155 -4.36 -13.87 24.27
CA ALA A 155 -3.24 -13.91 23.31
C ALA A 155 -2.53 -15.28 23.23
N GLY A 156 -3.26 -16.39 23.41
CA GLY A 156 -2.67 -17.69 23.70
C GLY A 156 -2.80 -18.79 22.64
N SER A 157 -3.60 -18.62 21.57
CA SER A 157 -3.87 -19.79 20.69
C SER A 157 -4.10 -19.47 19.21
N ALA A 158 -4.02 -18.20 18.80
CA ALA A 158 -4.18 -17.78 17.41
C ALA A 158 -2.89 -17.86 16.57
N GLY A 159 -1.73 -18.03 17.21
CA GLY A 159 -0.41 -17.76 16.61
C GLY A 159 0.64 -18.85 16.72
N GLU A 160 0.34 -20.01 17.33
CA GLU A 160 1.34 -21.06 17.53
C GLU A 160 1.67 -21.85 16.25
N ASP A 161 0.69 -21.99 15.34
CA ASP A 161 0.83 -22.70 14.07
C ASP A 161 1.02 -21.79 12.85
N ALA A 162 0.84 -20.47 13.03
CA ALA A 162 1.04 -19.50 11.96
C ALA A 162 2.52 -19.52 11.54
N ARG A 163 2.77 -19.46 10.23
CA ARG A 163 4.13 -19.45 9.70
C ARG A 163 4.20 -18.68 8.39
N PHE A 164 5.26 -17.92 8.23
CA PHE A 164 5.60 -17.33 6.95
C PHE A 164 6.54 -18.28 6.21
N VAL A 165 6.22 -18.56 4.95
CA VAL A 165 6.98 -19.49 4.11
C VAL A 165 7.43 -18.78 2.85
N ALA A 166 8.65 -19.07 2.42
CA ALA A 166 9.14 -18.76 1.09
C ALA A 166 9.14 -20.04 0.26
N LEU A 167 8.55 -19.96 -0.92
CA LEU A 167 8.31 -21.08 -1.83
C LEU A 167 9.06 -20.85 -3.13
N ASP A 168 9.58 -21.95 -3.67
CA ASP A 168 10.05 -22.01 -5.04
C ASP A 168 8.84 -21.82 -5.97
N PRO A 169 8.82 -20.78 -6.81
CA PRO A 169 7.69 -20.56 -7.71
C PRO A 169 7.67 -21.56 -8.86
N SER A 170 8.74 -22.35 -9.07
CA SER A 170 8.79 -23.36 -10.12
C SER A 170 7.78 -24.50 -9.89
N ALA A 171 7.83 -25.55 -10.71
CA ALA A 171 6.72 -26.48 -10.89
C ALA A 171 6.31 -27.32 -9.66
N ASP A 172 7.04 -27.32 -8.55
CA ASP A 172 6.76 -28.16 -7.39
C ASP A 172 6.36 -27.41 -6.10
N GLY A 173 6.42 -26.07 -6.07
CA GLY A 173 6.02 -25.28 -4.91
C GLY A 173 6.80 -25.58 -3.63
N ARG A 174 8.05 -26.06 -3.78
CA ARG A 174 8.88 -26.50 -2.66
C ARG A 174 9.11 -25.38 -1.65
N GLU A 175 8.95 -25.70 -0.38
CA GLU A 175 9.32 -24.78 0.70
C GLU A 175 10.85 -24.61 0.73
N LEU A 176 11.32 -23.39 0.52
CA LEU A 176 12.74 -23.04 0.53
C LEU A 176 13.20 -22.75 1.95
N TRP A 177 12.40 -21.99 2.69
CA TRP A 177 12.60 -21.70 4.11
C TRP A 177 11.31 -21.18 4.73
N ARG A 178 11.30 -21.09 6.07
CA ARG A 178 10.17 -20.58 6.85
C ARG A 178 10.62 -19.89 8.12
N ILE A 179 9.77 -18.99 8.61
CA ILE A 179 9.86 -18.39 9.94
C ILE A 179 8.52 -18.58 10.66
N GLY A 180 8.56 -18.80 11.97
CA GLY A 180 7.35 -18.95 12.78
C GLY A 180 6.59 -17.64 12.89
N GLY A 181 5.28 -17.67 13.07
CA GLY A 181 4.39 -16.50 13.20
C GLY A 181 4.10 -15.76 11.89
N PRO A 182 3.16 -14.80 11.91
CA PRO A 182 2.75 -14.05 10.73
C PRO A 182 3.78 -13.02 10.26
N ALA A 183 3.91 -12.86 8.95
CA ALA A 183 4.70 -11.81 8.31
C ALA A 183 4.07 -11.33 6.98
N GLU A 184 4.34 -10.09 6.60
CA GLU A 184 3.98 -9.52 5.30
C GLU A 184 5.21 -8.96 4.61
N VAL A 185 5.32 -9.15 3.29
CA VAL A 185 6.46 -8.64 2.51
C VAL A 185 6.27 -7.16 2.25
N GLU A 186 7.22 -6.35 2.73
CA GLU A 186 7.20 -4.89 2.54
C GLU A 186 8.18 -4.44 1.47
N TRP A 187 9.24 -5.23 1.26
CA TRP A 187 10.26 -4.97 0.24
C TRP A 187 11.09 -6.23 -0.01
N ALA A 188 11.59 -6.40 -1.23
CA ALA A 188 12.56 -7.43 -1.55
C ALA A 188 13.48 -6.98 -2.69
N ASP A 189 14.69 -7.53 -2.72
CA ASP A 189 15.60 -7.47 -3.86
C ASP A 189 15.99 -8.90 -4.30
N ALA A 190 17.06 -9.04 -5.07
CA ALA A 190 17.54 -10.35 -5.53
C ALA A 190 18.18 -11.23 -4.43
N SER A 191 18.45 -10.66 -3.25
CA SER A 191 19.27 -11.26 -2.19
C SER A 191 18.58 -11.31 -0.82
N ARG A 192 17.62 -10.42 -0.55
CA ARG A 192 16.95 -10.29 0.75
C ARG A 192 15.50 -9.86 0.61
N VAL A 193 14.71 -10.18 1.64
CA VAL A 193 13.35 -9.70 1.86
C VAL A 193 13.30 -8.98 3.18
N VAL A 194 12.56 -7.87 3.24
CA VAL A 194 12.15 -7.23 4.48
C VAL A 194 10.67 -7.52 4.70
N VAL A 195 10.37 -8.11 5.85
CA VAL A 195 9.01 -8.44 6.27
C VAL A 195 8.58 -7.59 7.46
N PHE A 196 7.31 -7.23 7.50
CA PHE A 196 6.66 -6.70 8.68
C PHE A 196 6.07 -7.84 9.50
N ARG A 197 6.28 -7.81 10.81
CA ARG A 197 5.80 -8.80 11.78
C ARG A 197 4.66 -8.19 12.58
N PRO A 198 3.39 -8.38 12.15
CA PRO A 198 2.26 -7.90 12.92
C PRO A 198 2.17 -8.72 14.22
N GLY A 199 2.04 -8.03 15.36
CA GLY A 199 1.91 -8.68 16.65
C GLY A 199 1.93 -7.69 17.81
N PRO A 200 1.92 -8.18 19.07
CA PRO A 200 1.95 -7.33 20.26
C PRO A 200 3.22 -6.46 20.39
N ARG A 201 4.30 -6.86 19.70
CA ARG A 201 5.55 -6.12 19.57
C ARG A 201 5.97 -6.08 18.10
N PRO A 202 5.41 -5.17 17.31
CA PRO A 202 5.63 -5.18 15.87
C PRO A 202 7.10 -4.88 15.51
N SER A 203 7.63 -5.60 14.54
CA SER A 203 9.01 -5.45 14.05
C SER A 203 9.08 -5.46 12.53
N LEU A 204 10.14 -4.84 11.99
CA LEU A 204 10.63 -5.13 10.65
C LEU A 204 11.80 -6.09 10.77
N GLU A 205 11.83 -7.11 9.92
CA GLU A 205 12.91 -8.11 9.90
C GLU A 205 13.42 -8.28 8.47
N ALA A 206 14.73 -8.25 8.28
CA ALA A 206 15.32 -8.66 7.01
C ALA A 206 15.83 -10.08 7.08
N HIS A 207 15.58 -10.84 6.02
CA HIS A 207 16.05 -12.20 5.85
C HIS A 207 16.77 -12.34 4.52
N ASP A 208 17.83 -13.15 4.48
CA ASP A 208 18.41 -13.54 3.20
C ASP A 208 17.47 -14.50 2.46
N LEU A 209 17.40 -14.39 1.13
CA LEU A 209 16.50 -15.23 0.34
C LEU A 209 16.99 -16.67 0.15
N ARG A 210 18.29 -16.94 0.36
CA ARG A 210 18.88 -18.26 0.12
C ARG A 210 18.46 -19.27 1.18
N GLY A 211 18.38 -18.86 2.44
CA GLY A 211 18.06 -19.76 3.56
C GLY A 211 17.19 -19.15 4.65
N GLY A 212 16.74 -17.90 4.51
CA GLY A 212 15.85 -17.25 5.47
C GLY A 212 16.53 -16.82 6.77
N ARG A 213 17.87 -16.77 6.84
CA ARG A 213 18.60 -16.31 8.03
C ARG A 213 18.29 -14.84 8.22
N MET A 214 17.88 -14.50 9.45
CA MET A 214 17.68 -13.11 9.84
C MET A 214 19.00 -12.35 9.74
N LEU A 215 18.97 -11.23 9.02
CA LEU A 215 20.08 -10.31 8.82
C LEU A 215 20.05 -9.20 9.86
N TRP A 216 18.86 -8.64 10.10
CA TRP A 216 18.62 -7.62 11.11
C TRP A 216 17.16 -7.62 11.53
N THR A 217 16.89 -7.03 12.70
CA THR A 217 15.54 -6.76 13.20
C THR A 217 15.46 -5.32 13.70
N PHE A 218 14.33 -4.67 13.46
CA PHE A 218 14.02 -3.34 13.93
C PHE A 218 12.71 -3.36 14.72
N PRO A 219 12.74 -3.22 16.05
CA PRO A 219 11.53 -3.08 16.84
C PRO A 219 10.92 -1.70 16.60
N VAL A 220 9.66 -1.66 16.17
CA VAL A 220 8.98 -0.42 15.80
C VAL A 220 8.88 0.54 16.99
N GLU A 221 8.75 0.02 18.21
CA GLU A 221 8.67 0.82 19.43
C GLU A 221 9.94 1.66 19.65
N ALA A 222 11.08 1.28 19.07
CA ALA A 222 12.30 2.10 19.09
C ALA A 222 12.17 3.38 18.24
N ALA A 223 11.19 3.46 17.33
CA ALA A 223 10.86 4.68 16.59
C ALA A 223 9.66 5.42 17.18
N LEU A 224 8.57 4.71 17.50
CA LEU A 224 7.28 5.34 17.81
C LEU A 224 6.98 5.46 19.31
N GLY A 225 7.69 4.70 20.15
CA GLY A 225 7.42 4.56 21.58
C GLY A 225 6.67 3.27 21.92
N GLY A 226 6.51 3.00 23.21
CA GLY A 226 5.85 1.77 23.69
C GLY A 226 4.35 1.74 23.43
N GLY A 227 3.79 0.54 23.33
CA GLY A 227 2.34 0.33 23.17
C GLY A 227 1.84 0.65 21.76
N VAL A 228 2.67 0.43 20.74
CA VAL A 228 2.22 0.43 19.33
C VAL A 228 1.18 -0.66 19.16
N ASP A 229 0.08 -0.32 18.49
CA ASP A 229 -0.97 -1.25 18.08
C ASP A 229 -1.10 -1.20 16.55
N VAL A 230 -1.25 -2.36 15.92
CA VAL A 230 -1.37 -2.51 14.46
C VAL A 230 -2.83 -2.46 13.99
N SER A 231 -3.80 -2.40 14.90
CA SER A 231 -5.23 -2.35 14.58
C SER A 231 -5.66 -1.13 13.75
N GLY A 232 -4.90 -0.04 13.81
CA GLY A 232 -5.08 1.16 12.98
C GLY A 232 -4.61 1.02 11.53
N GLY A 233 -4.08 -0.16 11.17
CA GLY A 233 -3.47 -0.43 9.88
C GLY A 233 -2.02 0.06 9.78
N TRP A 234 -1.32 -0.44 8.77
CA TRP A 234 0.05 -0.09 8.43
C TRP A 234 0.20 0.22 6.95
N ALA A 235 1.27 0.92 6.60
CA ALA A 235 1.66 1.11 5.22
C ALA A 235 3.16 1.31 5.12
N PHE A 236 3.76 0.69 4.10
CA PHE A 236 5.19 0.82 3.81
C PHE A 236 5.43 1.22 2.37
N GLY A 237 6.59 1.81 2.13
CA GLY A 237 7.12 2.09 0.80
C GLY A 237 8.64 2.12 0.84
N SER A 238 9.28 1.88 -0.30
CA SER A 238 10.74 1.92 -0.42
C SER A 238 11.21 3.12 -1.25
N LEU A 239 12.28 3.76 -0.78
CA LEU A 239 12.97 4.88 -1.43
C LEU A 239 14.47 4.62 -1.43
N GLY A 240 15.00 4.16 -2.58
CA GLY A 240 16.39 3.72 -2.66
C GLY A 240 16.65 2.61 -1.65
N GLU A 241 17.62 2.82 -0.75
CA GLU A 241 17.99 1.85 0.28
C GLU A 241 17.21 2.01 1.60
N THR A 242 16.12 2.77 1.61
CA THR A 242 15.32 3.05 2.81
C THR A 242 13.90 2.52 2.67
N ILE A 243 13.35 1.93 3.74
CA ILE A 243 11.92 1.66 3.88
C ILE A 243 11.32 2.73 4.78
N VAL A 244 10.24 3.36 4.32
CA VAL A 244 9.44 4.32 5.09
C VAL A 244 8.16 3.63 5.50
N GLY A 245 7.95 3.51 6.82
CA GLY A 245 6.79 2.87 7.43
C GLY A 245 5.85 3.87 8.11
N TYR A 246 4.58 3.51 8.15
CA TYR A 246 3.53 4.19 8.89
C TYR A 246 2.70 3.17 9.65
N LEU A 247 2.47 3.42 10.94
CA LEU A 247 1.46 2.71 11.73
C LEU A 247 0.39 3.70 12.19
N GLY A 248 -0.86 3.34 11.94
CA GLY A 248 -2.02 4.11 12.35
C GLY A 248 -2.38 3.93 13.82
N PRO A 249 -3.02 4.93 14.44
CA PRO A 249 -3.54 4.78 15.80
C PRO A 249 -4.70 3.79 15.83
N HIS A 250 -4.91 3.14 16.98
CA HIS A 250 -6.12 2.36 17.23
C HIS A 250 -7.36 3.23 16.96
N PRO A 251 -8.29 2.82 16.08
CA PRO A 251 -9.51 3.56 15.84
C PRO A 251 -10.31 3.59 17.14
N ALA A 252 -10.52 4.77 17.71
CA ALA A 252 -11.40 4.90 18.87
C ALA A 252 -12.78 4.36 18.45
N GLN A 253 -13.22 3.25 19.06
CA GLN A 253 -14.53 2.68 18.78
C GLN A 253 -15.60 3.76 18.96
N PRO A 254 -16.36 4.11 17.91
CA PRO A 254 -17.52 4.98 18.06
C PRO A 254 -18.54 4.24 18.92
N GLY A 255 -18.80 4.73 20.14
CA GLY A 255 -19.70 4.08 21.10
C GLY A 255 -19.17 3.96 22.53
N ARG A 256 -17.89 4.28 22.78
CA ARG A 256 -17.33 4.41 24.15
C ARG A 256 -17.14 5.86 24.63
N SER A 257 -17.53 6.82 23.82
CA SER A 257 -17.65 8.24 24.18
C SER A 257 -19.13 8.58 24.32
N GLY A 258 -19.76 8.21 25.44
CA GLY A 258 -21.18 8.45 25.64
C GLY A 258 -21.82 7.70 26.79
N SER A 259 -21.21 7.70 27.98
CA SER A 259 -21.99 7.69 29.23
C SER A 259 -21.15 8.15 30.40
N GLU A 260 -21.73 9.06 31.17
CA GLU A 260 -21.40 9.33 32.56
C GLU A 260 -21.17 8.02 33.32
N GLN A 261 -19.95 7.79 33.78
CA GLN A 261 -19.71 7.18 35.09
C GLN A 261 -18.30 7.53 35.57
N ALA A 262 -18.16 8.80 35.97
CA ALA A 262 -17.23 9.16 37.03
C ALA A 262 -17.79 8.61 38.35
N GLY A 263 -17.53 7.32 38.61
CA GLY A 263 -17.59 6.79 39.98
C GLY A 263 -16.28 7.11 40.69
N PRO A 264 -16.29 7.58 41.96
CA PRO A 264 -15.06 7.88 42.68
C PRO A 264 -14.48 6.56 43.20
N GLY A 265 -13.56 5.97 42.44
CA GLY A 265 -12.94 4.71 42.85
C GLY A 265 -11.73 4.32 42.01
N ARG A 266 -10.54 4.50 42.61
CA ARG A 266 -9.21 3.99 42.21
C ARG A 266 -8.61 4.54 40.91
N GLY A 267 -7.88 5.65 41.04
CA GLY A 267 -6.51 5.90 40.51
C GLY A 267 -6.00 5.22 39.23
N GLY A 268 -6.81 5.03 38.19
CA GLY A 268 -6.39 4.48 36.90
C GLY A 268 -5.86 5.57 35.96
N ARG A 269 -4.60 5.43 35.54
CA ARG A 269 -3.94 6.26 34.50
C ARG A 269 -4.88 6.61 33.35
N ARG A 270 -4.96 7.90 32.98
CA ARG A 270 -5.43 8.34 31.65
C ARG A 270 -4.78 7.42 30.61
N GLY A 271 -5.58 6.62 29.91
CA GLY A 271 -5.07 5.61 28.97
C GLY A 271 -4.16 6.28 27.95
N SER A 272 -2.89 5.88 27.92
CA SER A 272 -1.96 6.32 26.88
C SER A 272 -2.53 5.87 25.54
N SER A 273 -2.83 6.81 24.64
CA SER A 273 -3.10 6.47 23.24
C SER A 273 -1.95 5.62 22.72
N ALA A 274 -2.25 4.50 22.06
CA ALA A 274 -1.24 3.65 21.43
C ALA A 274 -0.28 4.49 20.58
N ALA A 275 1.01 4.17 20.60
CA ALA A 275 2.01 4.88 19.81
C ALA A 275 1.74 4.67 18.31
N PHE A 276 1.82 5.75 17.53
CA PHE A 276 1.56 5.76 16.08
C PHE A 276 2.45 6.80 15.40
N GLY A 277 2.55 6.73 14.07
CA GLY A 277 3.28 7.70 13.27
C GLY A 277 4.15 7.07 12.19
N PHE A 278 5.14 7.85 11.74
CA PHE A 278 6.02 7.46 10.65
C PHE A 278 7.44 7.19 11.13
N PHE A 279 8.15 6.34 10.40
CA PHE A 279 9.56 6.08 10.64
C PHE A 279 10.24 5.61 9.35
N ALA A 280 11.56 5.66 9.33
CA ALA A 280 12.34 5.12 8.24
C ALA A 280 13.54 4.32 8.74
N VAL A 281 13.83 3.22 8.06
CA VAL A 281 14.95 2.33 8.35
C VAL A 281 15.72 2.03 7.07
N ARG A 282 17.04 1.84 7.19
CA ARG A 282 17.86 1.36 6.07
C ARG A 282 17.60 -0.13 5.85
N THR A 283 17.43 -0.50 4.59
CA THR A 283 17.31 -1.89 4.13
C THR A 283 18.59 -2.70 4.36
N ALA A 284 19.75 -2.04 4.43
CA ALA A 284 21.05 -2.66 4.61
C ALA A 284 21.23 -3.33 5.98
N ASP A 285 20.86 -2.63 7.05
CA ASP A 285 21.23 -3.00 8.42
C ASP A 285 20.11 -2.76 9.44
N GLY A 286 18.92 -2.31 9.01
CA GLY A 286 17.82 -1.97 9.90
C GLY A 286 18.04 -0.70 10.70
N GLY A 287 19.10 0.07 10.41
CA GLY A 287 19.42 1.28 11.14
C GLY A 287 18.34 2.35 10.95
N ARG A 288 17.84 2.91 12.06
CA ARG A 288 16.86 4.01 12.04
C ARG A 288 17.46 5.23 11.33
N VAL A 289 16.78 5.71 10.30
CA VAL A 289 17.12 6.96 9.61
C VAL A 289 16.46 8.13 10.32
N TRP A 290 15.15 8.05 10.52
CA TRP A 290 14.36 9.08 11.21
C TRP A 290 13.05 8.49 11.77
N ALA A 291 12.41 9.22 12.67
CA ALA A 291 11.09 8.89 13.21
C ALA A 291 10.27 10.16 13.47
N ARG A 292 8.96 10.10 13.22
CA ARG A 292 7.98 11.16 13.42
C ARG A 292 6.72 10.57 14.08
N PRO A 293 6.75 10.37 15.41
CA PRO A 293 5.59 9.88 16.13
C PRO A 293 4.46 10.92 16.11
N LYS A 294 3.22 10.46 16.30
CA LYS A 294 2.00 11.28 16.43
C LYS A 294 1.62 12.10 15.18
N LEU A 295 1.98 11.60 13.99
CA LEU A 295 1.51 12.13 12.72
C LEU A 295 0.60 11.10 12.06
N LEU A 296 -0.52 11.56 11.51
CA LEU A 296 -1.47 10.72 10.79
C LEU A 296 -1.15 10.71 9.30
N ARG A 297 -1.27 9.53 8.68
CA ARG A 297 -1.35 9.43 7.22
C ARG A 297 -2.68 10.00 6.76
N VAL A 298 -2.62 10.80 5.70
CA VAL A 298 -3.81 11.34 5.04
C VAL A 298 -4.20 10.49 3.84
N TYR A 299 -5.46 10.51 3.46
CA TYR A 299 -5.95 9.75 2.31
C TYR A 299 -6.93 10.58 1.46
N PRO A 300 -6.88 10.45 0.11
CA PRO A 300 -5.84 9.73 -0.64
C PRO A 300 -4.48 10.40 -0.48
N SER A 301 -3.40 9.63 -0.65
CA SER A 301 -2.02 10.11 -0.60
C SER A 301 -1.09 9.23 -1.42
N ALA A 302 0.10 9.74 -1.72
CA ALA A 302 1.16 8.93 -2.30
C ALA A 302 1.62 7.81 -1.34
N SER A 303 2.43 6.89 -1.87
CA SER A 303 3.28 6.04 -1.02
C SER A 303 4.10 6.92 -0.06
N PRO A 304 4.29 6.52 1.22
CA PRO A 304 5.18 7.22 2.15
C PRO A 304 6.61 7.44 1.61
N ALA A 305 7.04 6.63 0.64
CA ALA A 305 8.34 6.74 -0.01
C ALA A 305 8.40 7.72 -1.19
N VAL A 306 7.26 8.15 -1.73
CA VAL A 306 7.20 9.07 -2.89
C VAL A 306 7.02 10.51 -2.40
N ALA A 307 5.99 10.74 -1.60
CA ALA A 307 5.70 12.03 -1.02
C ALA A 307 4.93 11.83 0.28
N LEU A 308 5.38 12.52 1.33
CA LEU A 308 4.87 12.29 2.66
C LEU A 308 4.12 13.52 3.17
N ILE A 309 2.84 13.60 2.81
CA ILE A 309 1.90 14.59 3.37
C ILE A 309 1.22 13.93 4.57
N THR A 310 1.26 14.60 5.70
CA THR A 310 0.76 14.07 6.97
C THR A 310 -0.15 15.09 7.64
N ARG A 311 -0.95 14.63 8.61
CA ARG A 311 -1.77 15.48 9.44
C ARG A 311 -1.30 15.45 10.88
N GLN A 312 -1.16 16.63 11.46
CA GLN A 312 -0.83 16.80 12.87
C GLN A 312 -2.00 16.40 13.75
N VAL A 313 -1.70 15.91 14.96
CA VAL A 313 -2.68 15.75 16.02
C VAL A 313 -2.48 16.87 17.04
N ALA A 314 -3.53 17.63 17.31
CA ALA A 314 -3.50 18.73 18.28
C ALA A 314 -3.36 18.20 19.72
N ALA A 315 -2.99 19.07 20.66
CA ALA A 315 -2.73 18.68 22.05
C ALA A 315 -3.97 18.08 22.77
N ASP A 316 -5.16 18.45 22.32
CA ASP A 316 -6.45 17.92 22.79
C ASP A 316 -6.84 16.58 22.12
N GLY A 317 -5.99 16.02 21.26
CA GLY A 317 -6.28 14.85 20.45
C GLY A 317 -7.09 15.16 19.18
N GLY A 318 -7.43 16.43 18.95
CA GLY A 318 -8.14 16.90 17.78
C GLY A 318 -7.28 16.92 16.52
N SER A 319 -7.93 17.32 15.44
CA SER A 319 -7.28 17.49 14.15
C SER A 319 -6.44 18.75 14.09
N GLY A 320 -5.13 18.60 13.87
CA GLY A 320 -4.21 19.71 13.63
C GLY A 320 -4.11 20.10 12.14
N GLY A 321 -3.02 20.82 11.83
CA GLY A 321 -2.66 21.21 10.47
C GLY A 321 -2.08 20.05 9.65
N PHE A 322 -1.48 20.38 8.51
CA PHE A 322 -0.77 19.43 7.67
C PHE A 322 0.72 19.72 7.64
N GLU A 323 1.52 18.70 7.38
CA GLU A 323 2.95 18.82 7.16
C GLU A 323 3.34 18.03 5.92
N ARG A 324 4.29 18.59 5.17
CA ARG A 324 5.02 17.86 4.13
C ARG A 324 6.38 17.47 4.67
N LEU A 325 6.67 16.18 4.69
CA LEU A 325 7.97 15.65 5.08
C LEU A 325 8.78 15.26 3.86
N ASP A 326 10.09 15.48 3.92
CA ASP A 326 11.03 14.81 3.03
C ASP A 326 11.16 13.34 3.46
N PRO A 327 10.76 12.36 2.64
CA PRO A 327 10.80 10.94 3.01
C PRO A 327 12.23 10.42 3.24
N ARG A 328 13.27 11.11 2.74
CA ARG A 328 14.67 10.71 2.99
C ARG A 328 15.14 11.07 4.39
N THR A 329 14.72 12.23 4.90
CA THR A 329 15.27 12.81 6.14
C THR A 329 14.26 12.92 7.28
N GLY A 330 12.96 12.78 6.99
CA GLY A 330 11.87 13.00 7.95
C GLY A 330 11.67 14.45 8.35
N ARG A 331 12.45 15.38 7.77
CA ARG A 331 12.38 16.81 8.04
C ARG A 331 11.11 17.39 7.45
N THR A 332 10.45 18.25 8.23
CA THR A 332 9.33 19.05 7.73
C THR A 332 9.88 20.07 6.72
N THR A 333 9.40 19.96 5.50
CA THR A 333 9.74 20.87 4.39
C THR A 333 8.71 22.00 4.25
N ALA A 334 7.49 21.78 4.75
CA ALA A 334 6.45 22.79 4.84
C ALA A 334 5.38 22.41 5.86
N THR A 335 4.71 23.42 6.39
CA THR A 335 3.60 23.29 7.35
C THR A 335 2.42 24.13 6.88
N ILE A 336 1.23 23.54 6.97
CA ILE A 336 -0.04 24.19 6.68
C ILE A 336 -0.83 24.28 7.99
N PRO A 337 -1.08 25.48 8.51
CA PRO A 337 -1.88 25.66 9.72
C PRO A 337 -3.30 25.09 9.59
N ALA A 338 -3.88 24.65 10.71
CA ALA A 338 -5.20 23.99 10.72
C ALA A 338 -6.34 24.88 10.19
N ASP A 339 -6.23 26.20 10.36
CA ASP A 339 -7.23 27.19 9.92
C ASP A 339 -7.27 27.38 8.39
N ARG A 340 -6.29 26.82 7.66
CA ARG A 340 -6.30 26.77 6.21
C ARG A 340 -7.33 25.79 5.67
N ALA A 341 -7.62 24.71 6.40
CA ALA A 341 -8.68 23.79 6.05
C ALA A 341 -10.06 24.47 6.22
N PRO A 342 -11.03 24.25 5.30
CA PRO A 342 -12.38 24.76 5.46
C PRO A 342 -13.04 24.24 6.75
N ARG A 343 -13.90 25.06 7.36
CA ARG A 343 -14.75 24.64 8.49
C ARG A 343 -15.94 23.79 8.06
N SER A 344 -16.37 23.91 6.80
CA SER A 344 -17.40 23.06 6.20
C SER A 344 -16.85 21.66 5.92
N PRO A 345 -17.68 20.63 5.76
CA PRO A 345 -17.23 19.32 5.31
C PRO A 345 -16.42 19.41 4.01
N TRP A 346 -15.31 18.71 3.95
CA TRP A 346 -14.43 18.62 2.79
C TRP A 346 -13.79 17.24 2.72
N SER A 347 -13.35 16.87 1.52
CA SER A 347 -12.50 15.71 1.26
C SER A 347 -11.11 16.18 0.86
N LEU A 348 -10.08 15.49 1.33
CA LEU A 348 -8.73 15.74 0.87
C LEU A 348 -8.63 15.40 -0.61
N SER A 349 -7.99 16.25 -1.39
CA SER A 349 -7.78 16.06 -2.81
C SER A 349 -6.41 16.56 -3.21
N LEU A 350 -5.75 15.88 -4.14
CA LEU A 350 -4.39 16.19 -4.56
C LEU A 350 -4.32 16.28 -6.09
N PRO A 351 -3.66 17.29 -6.66
CA PRO A 351 -3.33 17.28 -8.08
C PRO A 351 -2.26 16.23 -8.40
N ALA A 352 -1.93 16.08 -9.68
CA ALA A 352 -0.93 15.12 -10.13
C ALA A 352 0.49 15.53 -9.70
N ASP A 353 0.80 16.81 -9.80
CA ASP A 353 2.00 17.44 -9.26
C ASP A 353 1.74 17.79 -7.79
N LEU A 354 2.35 17.07 -6.85
CA LEU A 354 2.11 17.21 -5.41
C LEU A 354 2.69 18.51 -4.81
N GLY A 355 2.46 19.65 -5.47
CA GLY A 355 2.77 21.01 -5.04
C GLY A 355 1.61 21.73 -4.36
N LEU A 356 0.37 21.23 -4.47
CA LEU A 356 -0.79 21.78 -3.76
C LEU A 356 -1.50 20.70 -2.93
N ILE A 357 -2.18 21.16 -1.88
CA ILE A 357 -3.23 20.41 -1.19
C ILE A 357 -4.58 21.05 -1.50
N GLY A 358 -5.53 20.23 -1.92
CA GLY A 358 -6.90 20.65 -2.20
C GLY A 358 -7.86 20.18 -1.11
N PHE A 359 -8.73 21.08 -0.68
CA PHE A 359 -9.88 20.79 0.17
C PHE A 359 -11.13 20.83 -0.71
N LEU A 360 -11.51 19.67 -1.22
CA LEU A 360 -12.64 19.50 -2.14
C LEU A 360 -13.95 19.59 -1.36
N ALA A 361 -14.82 20.51 -1.78
CA ALA A 361 -16.21 20.56 -1.36
C ALA A 361 -17.09 20.09 -2.54
N PRO A 362 -17.99 19.12 -2.35
CA PRO A 362 -18.88 18.68 -3.44
C PRO A 362 -19.73 19.84 -3.97
N ASP A 363 -19.75 19.98 -5.30
CA ASP A 363 -20.57 20.93 -6.08
C ASP A 363 -20.45 22.41 -5.66
N ARG A 364 -19.35 22.76 -4.98
CA ARG A 364 -19.04 24.14 -4.58
C ARG A 364 -17.54 24.40 -4.67
N PRO A 365 -17.12 25.67 -4.81
CA PRO A 365 -15.71 26.02 -4.80
C PRO A 365 -14.97 25.50 -3.57
N GLY A 366 -13.92 24.71 -3.79
CA GLY A 366 -13.01 24.24 -2.78
C GLY A 366 -11.92 25.26 -2.43
N ARG A 367 -10.90 24.80 -1.69
CA ARG A 367 -9.72 25.61 -1.38
C ARG A 367 -8.44 24.89 -1.80
N ALA A 368 -7.48 25.63 -2.34
CA ALA A 368 -6.14 25.13 -2.59
C ALA A 368 -5.15 25.85 -1.66
N VAL A 369 -4.15 25.11 -1.21
CA VAL A 369 -3.03 25.65 -0.43
C VAL A 369 -1.74 25.10 -1.02
N ASP A 370 -0.77 25.97 -1.21
CA ASP A 370 0.56 25.62 -1.68
C ASP A 370 1.29 24.80 -0.60
N LEU A 371 1.76 23.60 -0.98
CA LEU A 371 2.46 22.67 -0.10
C LEU A 371 3.90 23.06 0.18
N GLY A 372 4.48 24.05 -0.50
CA GLY A 372 5.84 24.53 -0.26
C GLY A 372 5.90 25.63 0.79
N ASN A 373 4.88 26.48 0.88
CA ASN A 373 4.88 27.64 1.78
C ASN A 373 3.61 27.81 2.63
N GLY A 374 2.59 26.97 2.45
CA GLY A 374 1.33 27.03 3.21
C GLY A 374 0.43 28.23 2.86
N ALA A 375 0.72 28.94 1.78
CA ALA A 375 -0.07 30.07 1.30
C ALA A 375 -1.32 29.59 0.53
N PRO A 376 -2.43 30.35 0.58
CA PRO A 376 -3.56 30.09 -0.30
C PRO A 376 -3.14 30.12 -1.77
N ALA A 377 -3.63 29.15 -2.54
CA ALA A 377 -3.41 29.07 -3.98
C ALA A 377 -4.75 29.19 -4.73
N PRO A 378 -4.74 29.61 -6.02
CA PRO A 378 -5.94 29.59 -6.84
C PRO A 378 -6.51 28.17 -6.96
N ALA A 379 -7.81 28.00 -6.74
CA ALA A 379 -8.51 26.72 -6.92
C ALA A 379 -9.09 26.54 -8.34
N ARG A 380 -9.39 27.64 -9.03
CA ARG A 380 -10.02 27.62 -10.36
C ARG A 380 -9.11 26.97 -11.39
N GLY A 381 -9.64 26.01 -12.15
CA GLY A 381 -8.90 25.30 -13.21
C GLY A 381 -7.90 24.26 -12.68
N VAL A 382 -7.84 24.04 -11.36
CA VAL A 382 -6.98 23.02 -10.76
C VAL A 382 -7.73 21.69 -10.78
N ARG A 383 -7.22 20.75 -11.58
CA ARG A 383 -7.66 19.35 -11.55
C ARG A 383 -7.06 18.66 -10.33
N VAL A 384 -7.92 18.12 -9.47
CA VAL A 384 -7.52 17.34 -8.30
C VAL A 384 -8.15 15.96 -8.32
N TRP A 385 -7.55 15.02 -7.59
CA TRP A 385 -8.03 13.66 -7.44
C TRP A 385 -8.39 13.40 -5.98
N SER A 386 -9.56 12.79 -5.79
CA SER A 386 -10.09 12.31 -4.50
C SER A 386 -10.68 10.92 -4.70
N PHE A 387 -10.95 10.18 -3.62
CA PHE A 387 -11.75 8.96 -3.74
C PHE A 387 -13.13 9.28 -4.33
N CYS A 388 -13.61 8.44 -5.24
CA CYS A 388 -14.92 8.60 -5.88
C CYS A 388 -16.07 8.53 -4.87
N ALA A 389 -15.95 7.65 -3.88
CA ALA A 389 -16.94 7.46 -2.82
C ALA A 389 -16.37 7.86 -1.47
N VAL A 390 -17.10 8.69 -0.73
CA VAL A 390 -16.71 9.11 0.63
C VAL A 390 -17.03 8.03 1.68
N ARG A 391 -17.93 7.07 1.34
CA ARG A 391 -18.32 5.95 2.19
C ARG A 391 -18.38 4.66 1.35
N PRO A 392 -17.29 3.90 1.23
CA PRO A 392 -17.32 2.63 0.51
C PRO A 392 -18.23 1.64 1.25
N SER A 393 -18.87 0.74 0.49
CA SER A 393 -19.62 -0.39 1.02
C SER A 393 -18.82 -1.68 0.83
N ALA A 394 -18.94 -2.60 1.78
CA ALA A 394 -18.38 -3.94 1.62
C ALA A 394 -19.08 -4.67 0.44
N LEU A 395 -18.29 -5.36 -0.36
CA LEU A 395 -18.76 -6.19 -1.48
C LEU A 395 -19.59 -7.36 -0.96
N ARG A 396 -20.57 -7.79 -1.75
CA ARG A 396 -21.30 -9.03 -1.50
C ARG A 396 -20.57 -10.17 -2.20
N ILE A 397 -19.85 -10.98 -1.44
CA ILE A 397 -19.09 -12.12 -1.96
C ILE A 397 -19.76 -13.42 -1.49
N THR A 398 -20.08 -14.29 -2.44
CA THR A 398 -20.77 -15.55 -2.16
C THR A 398 -19.94 -16.44 -1.24
N GLY A 399 -20.53 -16.85 -0.12
CA GLY A 399 -19.88 -17.74 0.86
C GLY A 399 -18.80 -17.06 1.74
N GLN A 400 -18.66 -15.74 1.70
CA GLN A 400 -17.65 -15.00 2.44
C GLN A 400 -18.24 -13.79 3.19
N PRO A 401 -17.55 -13.26 4.22
CA PRO A 401 -17.89 -11.95 4.74
C PRO A 401 -17.71 -10.87 3.66
N GLY A 402 -18.32 -9.71 3.84
CA GLY A 402 -18.11 -8.60 2.91
C GLY A 402 -16.72 -7.98 3.08
N PHE A 403 -16.05 -7.68 1.98
CA PHE A 403 -14.73 -7.02 1.95
C PHE A 403 -14.80 -5.71 1.19
N PHE A 404 -13.97 -4.72 1.54
CA PHE A 404 -13.93 -3.46 0.79
C PHE A 404 -13.07 -3.61 -0.48
N PRO A 405 -13.53 -3.08 -1.63
CA PRO A 405 -12.72 -3.03 -2.83
C PRO A 405 -11.60 -2.00 -2.69
N LEU A 406 -10.62 -2.07 -3.59
CA LEU A 406 -9.66 -0.98 -3.79
C LEU A 406 -10.41 0.33 -4.10
N ALA A 407 -10.14 1.40 -3.33
CA ALA A 407 -10.86 2.66 -3.52
C ALA A 407 -10.36 3.38 -4.78
N PRO A 408 -11.23 3.62 -5.79
CA PRO A 408 -10.87 4.28 -7.02
C PRO A 408 -10.73 5.80 -6.81
N LEU A 409 -9.92 6.45 -7.66
CA LEU A 409 -9.87 7.91 -7.72
C LEU A 409 -10.74 8.47 -8.83
N CYS A 410 -11.38 9.59 -8.51
CA CYS A 410 -12.12 10.43 -9.45
C CYS A 410 -11.46 11.80 -9.48
N ALA A 411 -11.49 12.45 -10.64
CA ALA A 411 -11.00 13.81 -10.76
C ALA A 411 -12.13 14.82 -10.66
N TYR A 412 -11.78 15.98 -10.11
CA TYR A 412 -12.68 17.09 -9.87
C TYR A 412 -11.99 18.38 -10.28
N ASP A 413 -12.77 19.36 -10.74
CA ASP A 413 -12.31 20.75 -10.79
C ASP A 413 -12.46 21.34 -9.38
N LEU A 414 -11.35 21.70 -8.75
CA LEU A 414 -11.37 22.18 -7.37
C LEU A 414 -12.11 23.53 -7.22
N GLY A 415 -12.14 24.34 -8.27
CA GLY A 415 -12.79 25.65 -8.26
C GLY A 415 -14.31 25.60 -8.32
N THR A 416 -14.88 24.50 -8.81
CA THR A 416 -16.32 24.27 -8.88
C THR A 416 -16.79 23.15 -7.93
N GLY A 417 -15.90 22.25 -7.52
CA GLY A 417 -16.25 21.03 -6.80
C GLY A 417 -16.86 19.94 -7.69
N GLY A 418 -17.03 20.23 -8.98
CA GLY A 418 -17.66 19.35 -9.95
C GLY A 418 -16.73 18.23 -10.42
N ARG A 419 -17.30 17.04 -10.60
CA ARG A 419 -16.59 15.88 -11.14
C ARG A 419 -16.27 16.09 -12.62
N ILE A 420 -15.08 15.66 -13.05
CA ILE A 420 -14.65 15.68 -14.46
C ILE A 420 -14.99 14.32 -15.08
N ALA A 421 -15.73 14.31 -16.18
CA ALA A 421 -16.19 13.09 -16.85
C ALA A 421 -15.02 12.28 -17.45
N ASP A 422 -14.12 12.94 -18.19
CA ASP A 422 -13.01 12.31 -18.89
C ASP A 422 -11.66 12.87 -18.41
N PRO A 423 -11.21 12.50 -17.18
CA PRO A 423 -10.05 13.13 -16.58
C PRO A 423 -8.71 12.58 -17.08
N GLY A 424 -8.73 11.54 -17.92
CA GLY A 424 -7.55 10.76 -18.27
C GLY A 424 -7.14 9.80 -17.14
N PRO A 425 -5.90 9.26 -17.18
CA PRO A 425 -5.43 8.34 -16.17
C PRO A 425 -5.21 9.03 -14.81
N PRO A 426 -5.42 8.34 -13.67
CA PRO A 426 -5.07 8.88 -12.35
C PRO A 426 -3.56 9.16 -12.24
N PRO A 427 -3.10 9.91 -11.24
CA PRO A 427 -1.68 10.23 -11.10
C PRO A 427 -0.80 9.02 -10.80
N ALA A 428 0.49 9.13 -11.15
CA ALA A 428 1.50 8.12 -10.88
C ALA A 428 1.71 7.88 -9.36
N TRP A 429 1.51 8.90 -8.52
CA TRP A 429 1.61 8.73 -7.06
C TRP A 429 0.52 7.81 -6.48
N TYR A 430 -0.62 7.66 -7.17
CA TYR A 430 -1.69 6.73 -6.80
C TYR A 430 -1.47 5.36 -7.41
N THR A 431 -1.28 5.33 -8.74
CA THR A 431 -1.18 4.09 -9.53
C THR A 431 0.13 3.34 -9.32
N GLY A 432 1.21 4.04 -8.99
CA GLY A 432 2.56 3.50 -9.11
C GLY A 432 2.92 3.21 -10.57
N SER A 433 4.04 2.53 -10.78
CA SER A 433 4.42 1.97 -12.07
C SER A 433 5.31 0.75 -11.90
N THR A 434 5.19 -0.22 -12.80
CA THR A 434 6.08 -1.38 -12.87
C THR A 434 6.63 -1.49 -14.29
N GLY A 435 7.94 -1.30 -14.46
CA GLY A 435 8.57 -1.32 -15.79
C GLY A 435 7.98 -0.29 -16.78
N GLY A 436 7.49 0.84 -16.25
CA GLY A 436 6.86 1.93 -17.00
C GLY A 436 5.35 1.77 -17.22
N TRP A 437 4.75 0.66 -16.78
CA TRP A 437 3.31 0.42 -16.86
C TRP A 437 2.60 0.88 -15.61
N ARG A 438 1.52 1.63 -15.77
CA ARG A 438 0.58 1.99 -14.71
C ARG A 438 -0.70 1.20 -14.95
N VAL A 439 -1.14 0.45 -13.95
CA VAL A 439 -2.33 -0.39 -14.03
C VAL A 439 -3.26 -0.01 -12.89
N TRP A 440 -4.54 0.26 -13.20
CA TRP A 440 -5.49 0.72 -12.19
C TRP A 440 -6.91 0.28 -12.49
N ARG A 441 -7.71 0.21 -11.43
CA ARG A 441 -9.17 0.03 -11.48
C ARG A 441 -9.82 1.42 -11.46
N ASP A 442 -10.77 1.67 -12.34
CA ASP A 442 -11.62 2.87 -12.25
C ASP A 442 -12.83 2.65 -11.31
N GLU A 443 -13.74 3.63 -11.25
CA GLU A 443 -14.95 3.53 -10.41
C GLU A 443 -15.87 2.37 -10.80
N SER A 444 -16.00 2.09 -12.11
CA SER A 444 -16.83 1.02 -12.65
C SER A 444 -16.28 -0.39 -12.35
N GLY A 445 -15.01 -0.48 -11.94
CA GLY A 445 -14.32 -1.75 -11.78
C GLY A 445 -13.46 -2.14 -12.97
N THR A 446 -13.57 -1.40 -14.07
CA THR A 446 -12.78 -1.65 -15.28
C THR A 446 -11.29 -1.51 -14.98
N LEU A 447 -10.52 -2.50 -15.43
CA LEU A 447 -9.07 -2.47 -15.39
C LEU A 447 -8.55 -1.66 -16.57
N HIS A 448 -7.59 -0.78 -16.31
CA HIS A 448 -6.88 -0.01 -17.31
C HIS A 448 -5.39 -0.23 -17.16
N ALA A 449 -4.67 -0.18 -18.27
CA ALA A 449 -3.22 -0.14 -18.29
C ALA A 449 -2.73 0.91 -19.27
N LEU A 450 -1.65 1.60 -18.90
CA LEU A 450 -1.01 2.60 -19.72
C LEU A 450 0.50 2.54 -19.52
N ARG A 451 1.26 2.57 -20.62
CA ARG A 451 2.71 2.70 -20.59
C ARG A 451 3.13 4.12 -20.90
N ASP A 452 3.28 4.92 -19.85
CA ASP A 452 3.63 6.34 -19.94
C ASP A 452 4.63 6.78 -18.86
N ALA A 453 5.16 5.85 -18.08
CA ALA A 453 6.19 6.09 -17.07
C ALA A 453 7.53 5.46 -17.48
N GLN A 454 8.60 5.87 -16.79
CA GLN A 454 9.92 5.24 -16.88
C GLN A 454 10.20 4.49 -15.57
N GLY A 455 10.62 3.23 -15.66
CA GLY A 455 11.04 2.44 -14.50
C GLY A 455 9.89 1.98 -13.59
N THR A 456 10.23 1.69 -12.34
CA THR A 456 9.31 1.20 -11.32
C THR A 456 9.22 2.22 -10.20
N ALA A 457 8.02 2.50 -9.72
CA ALA A 457 7.76 3.41 -8.61
C ALA A 457 6.53 2.95 -7.82
N PRO A 458 6.52 3.06 -6.49
CA PRO A 458 5.39 2.59 -5.69
C PRO A 458 4.17 3.50 -5.84
N GLY A 459 2.98 2.89 -5.79
CA GLY A 459 1.70 3.59 -5.74
C GLY A 459 1.20 3.79 -4.31
N MET A 460 -0.01 4.34 -4.16
CA MET A 460 -0.64 4.55 -2.84
C MET A 460 -0.76 3.24 -2.04
N TYR A 461 -1.04 2.13 -2.73
CA TYR A 461 -1.27 0.80 -2.18
C TYR A 461 -0.01 -0.10 -2.22
N GLY A 462 1.19 0.49 -2.17
CA GLY A 462 2.46 -0.24 -2.08
C GLY A 462 3.21 -0.39 -3.40
N PRO A 463 4.33 -1.14 -3.40
CA PRO A 463 5.24 -1.32 -4.53
C PRO A 463 4.61 -2.01 -5.74
#